data_AF-A0AAW7E8U7-F1
#
_entry.id   AF-A0AAW7E8U7-F1
#
_cell.length_a   1.000
_cell.length_b   1.000
_cell.length_c   1.000
_cell.angle_alpha   90.00
_cell.angle_beta   90.00
_cell.angle_gamma   90.00
#
_symmetry.space_group_name_H-M   'P 1'
#
loop_
_entity.id
_entity.type
_entity.pdbx_description
1 polymer ?
#
loop_
_entity_poly.entity_id
_entity_poly.type
_entity_poly.pdbx_seq_one_letter_code
_entity_poly.pdbx_strand_id
1 'polypeptide(L)'
;MLSALSILQSVWAKPCALPMQQIEVAGIRLAQPISEFQKQHPTASVEVLGDDHDRFEFKDGVDDLAKKAGATYFGHIAFDRKKQIITSFSASFLDGALATYETDLEQFKQNILQHSHVPQVGWKAQNNAYLYSCQDYVINIIQDHGAVKSAVGPTVMVFSKYSHIWKSIQK
;
A
#
# COMPACT_ATOMS: atom_id res chain seq x y z
N MET A 1 52.50 7.03 -15.04
CA MET A 1 51.38 6.13 -15.35
C MET A 1 50.88 5.55 -14.03
N LEU A 2 49.68 5.91 -13.59
CA LEU A 2 48.95 5.21 -12.55
C LEU A 2 47.47 5.28 -12.93
N SER A 3 46.96 4.19 -13.49
CA SER A 3 45.54 4.02 -13.76
C SER A 3 44.80 3.88 -12.43
N ALA A 4 43.98 4.86 -12.10
CA ALA A 4 42.94 4.68 -11.11
C ALA A 4 41.80 3.88 -11.76
N LEU A 5 41.66 2.60 -11.38
CA LEU A 5 40.43 1.85 -11.65
C LEU A 5 39.31 2.47 -10.80
N SER A 6 38.44 3.25 -11.43
CA SER A 6 37.15 3.62 -10.85
C SER A 6 36.29 2.37 -10.69
N ILE A 7 36.18 1.88 -9.46
CA ILE A 7 35.19 0.86 -9.10
C ILE A 7 33.82 1.54 -9.21
N LEU A 8 33.12 1.25 -10.30
CA LEU A 8 31.70 1.54 -10.45
C LEU A 8 30.96 0.86 -9.30
N GLN A 9 30.57 1.62 -8.28
CA GLN A 9 29.59 1.16 -7.30
C GLN A 9 28.29 0.93 -8.05
N SER A 10 28.06 -0.31 -8.47
CA SER A 10 26.75 -0.75 -8.91
C SER A 10 25.82 -0.55 -7.71
N VAL A 11 24.97 0.47 -7.78
CA VAL A 11 23.86 0.67 -6.83
C VAL A 11 22.89 -0.48 -7.08
N TRP A 12 23.12 -1.62 -6.44
CA TRP A 12 22.20 -2.75 -6.50
C TRP A 12 20.93 -2.33 -5.78
N ALA A 13 19.85 -2.19 -6.54
CA ALA A 13 18.54 -1.90 -5.99
C ALA A 13 18.20 -3.00 -4.96
N LYS A 14 17.64 -2.60 -3.81
CA LYS A 14 17.39 -3.54 -2.72
C LYS A 14 16.39 -4.61 -3.17
N PRO A 15 16.75 -5.90 -3.11
CA PRO A 15 15.83 -6.97 -3.47
C PRO A 15 14.63 -6.97 -2.53
N CYS A 16 13.45 -7.28 -3.06
CA CYS A 16 12.23 -7.37 -2.29
C CYS A 16 12.15 -8.72 -1.57
N ALA A 17 11.73 -8.73 -0.30
CA ALA A 17 11.51 -9.95 0.48
C ALA A 17 10.39 -10.84 -0.10
N LEU A 18 9.35 -10.21 -0.65
CA LEU A 18 8.26 -10.89 -1.35
C LEU A 18 8.12 -10.32 -2.77
N PRO A 19 7.76 -11.13 -3.78
CA PRO A 19 7.33 -10.64 -5.07
C PRO A 19 6.13 -9.70 -4.94
N MET A 20 6.07 -8.68 -5.78
CA MET A 20 5.01 -7.66 -5.72
C MET A 20 3.60 -8.24 -5.79
N GLN A 21 3.37 -9.29 -6.59
CA GLN A 21 2.08 -9.96 -6.78
C GLN A 21 1.58 -10.71 -5.54
N GLN A 22 2.45 -10.91 -4.56
CA GLN A 22 2.11 -11.51 -3.28
C GLN A 22 1.73 -10.45 -2.23
N ILE A 23 1.98 -9.17 -2.49
CA ILE A 23 1.62 -8.13 -1.51
C ILE A 23 0.10 -7.98 -1.48
N GLU A 24 -0.51 -8.40 -0.37
CA GLU A 24 -1.94 -8.35 -0.14
C GLU A 24 -2.25 -7.67 1.20
N VAL A 25 -3.19 -6.73 1.19
CA VAL A 25 -3.75 -6.13 2.40
C VAL A 25 -5.26 -5.99 2.20
N ALA A 26 -6.04 -6.44 3.16
CA ALA A 26 -7.50 -6.33 3.16
C ALA A 26 -8.19 -6.86 1.88
N GLY A 27 -7.66 -7.96 1.33
CA GLY A 27 -8.21 -8.61 0.12
C GLY A 27 -7.79 -7.98 -1.21
N ILE A 28 -7.04 -6.87 -1.21
CA ILE A 28 -6.51 -6.27 -2.44
C ILE A 28 -5.04 -6.63 -2.59
N ARG A 29 -4.68 -7.11 -3.79
CA ARG A 29 -3.30 -7.43 -4.16
C ARG A 29 -2.68 -6.39 -5.06
N LEU A 30 -1.41 -6.09 -4.80
CA LEU A 30 -0.60 -5.26 -5.69
C LEU A 30 -0.32 -6.02 -7.00
N ALA A 31 -0.38 -5.32 -8.13
CA ALA A 31 -0.27 -5.88 -9.48
C ALA A 31 -1.32 -6.97 -9.82
N GLN A 32 -2.42 -7.03 -9.08
CA GLN A 32 -3.56 -7.86 -9.42
C GLN A 32 -4.18 -7.41 -10.76
N PRO A 33 -4.53 -8.33 -11.67
CA PRO A 33 -5.28 -8.01 -12.88
C PRO A 33 -6.61 -7.34 -12.55
N ILE A 34 -6.97 -6.27 -13.28
CA ILE A 34 -8.23 -5.54 -13.07
C ILE A 34 -9.45 -6.46 -13.17
N SER A 35 -9.46 -7.38 -14.14
CA SER A 35 -10.56 -8.33 -14.32
C SER A 35 -10.73 -9.28 -13.13
N GLU A 36 -9.64 -9.68 -12.49
CA GLU A 36 -9.67 -10.50 -11.28
C GLU A 36 -10.16 -9.67 -10.09
N PHE A 37 -9.68 -8.44 -9.95
CA PHE A 37 -10.13 -7.50 -8.92
C PHE A 37 -11.65 -7.29 -9.01
N GLN A 38 -12.18 -6.95 -10.18
CA GLN A 38 -13.62 -6.72 -10.38
C GLN A 38 -14.47 -7.97 -10.11
N LYS A 39 -13.93 -9.16 -10.37
CA LYS A 39 -14.62 -10.42 -10.04
C LYS A 39 -14.68 -10.65 -8.53
N GLN A 40 -13.62 -10.31 -7.79
CA GLN A 40 -13.55 -10.47 -6.33
C GLN A 40 -14.33 -9.37 -5.60
N HIS A 41 -14.35 -8.17 -6.19
CA HIS A 41 -14.93 -6.95 -5.63
C HIS A 41 -15.99 -6.37 -6.58
N PRO A 42 -17.13 -7.08 -6.79
CA PRO A 42 -18.13 -6.69 -7.80
C PRO A 42 -18.86 -5.37 -7.50
N THR A 43 -18.75 -4.85 -6.28
CA THR A 43 -19.31 -3.56 -5.86
C THR A 43 -18.36 -2.39 -6.11
N ALA A 44 -17.10 -2.64 -6.49
CA ALA A 44 -16.16 -1.61 -6.86
C ALA A 44 -16.51 -1.05 -8.25
N SER A 45 -16.53 0.27 -8.36
CA SER A 45 -16.79 0.96 -9.63
C SER A 45 -15.62 1.88 -9.97
N VAL A 46 -15.38 2.08 -11.27
CA VAL A 46 -14.35 3.04 -11.71
C VAL A 46 -14.89 4.43 -11.47
N GLU A 47 -14.15 5.23 -10.73
CA GLU A 47 -14.37 6.66 -10.66
C GLU A 47 -13.39 7.34 -11.62
N VAL A 48 -13.94 8.13 -12.55
CA VAL A 48 -13.15 8.99 -13.44
C VAL A 48 -13.17 10.37 -12.81
N LEU A 49 -12.19 10.63 -11.95
CA LEU A 49 -11.92 12.00 -11.53
C LEU A 49 -11.36 12.77 -12.74
N GLY A 50 -11.55 14.08 -12.79
CA GLY A 50 -11.04 14.92 -13.88
C GLY A 50 -9.50 15.01 -13.95
N ASP A 51 -8.78 14.16 -13.22
CA ASP A 51 -7.35 13.92 -13.34
C ASP A 51 -7.08 12.67 -14.19
N ASP A 52 -5.86 12.51 -14.71
CA ASP A 52 -5.52 11.40 -15.63
C ASP A 52 -5.38 10.03 -14.90
N HIS A 53 -5.99 9.86 -13.73
CA HIS A 53 -5.70 8.75 -12.82
C HIS A 53 -6.95 7.97 -12.45
N ASP A 54 -7.12 6.84 -13.13
CA ASP A 54 -8.23 5.96 -12.83
C ASP A 54 -8.07 5.25 -11.51
N ARG A 55 -9.16 5.23 -10.75
CA ARG A 55 -9.26 4.53 -9.49
C ARG A 55 -10.56 3.77 -9.38
N PHE A 56 -10.53 2.69 -8.61
CA PHE A 56 -11.73 2.06 -8.10
C PHE A 56 -12.15 2.71 -6.80
N GLU A 57 -13.45 2.83 -6.62
CA GLU A 57 -14.09 3.17 -5.36
C GLU A 57 -15.17 2.17 -5.00
N PHE A 58 -15.34 1.95 -3.70
CA PHE A 58 -16.46 1.21 -3.15
C PHE A 58 -17.55 2.18 -2.71
N LYS A 59 -18.80 1.90 -3.09
CA LYS A 59 -19.95 2.74 -2.73
C LYS A 59 -20.06 3.01 -1.23
N ASP A 60 -19.81 1.98 -0.42
CA ASP A 60 -19.90 2.04 1.05
C ASP A 60 -18.50 2.05 1.70
N GLY A 61 -17.47 2.49 0.96
CA GLY A 61 -16.08 2.59 1.42
C GLY A 61 -15.28 1.28 1.37
N VAL A 62 -15.93 0.14 1.62
CA VAL A 62 -15.39 -1.24 1.50
C VAL A 62 -16.49 -2.19 1.03
N ASP A 63 -16.11 -3.39 0.60
CA ASP A 63 -17.03 -4.51 0.42
C ASP A 63 -16.92 -5.54 1.57
N ASP A 64 -17.71 -6.61 1.50
CA ASP A 64 -17.75 -7.64 2.54
C ASP A 64 -16.42 -8.37 2.72
N LEU A 65 -15.66 -8.57 1.64
CA LEU A 65 -14.35 -9.24 1.70
C LEU A 65 -13.35 -8.37 2.48
N ALA A 66 -13.24 -7.09 2.12
CA ALA A 66 -12.37 -6.15 2.81
C ALA A 66 -12.79 -5.92 4.27
N LYS A 67 -14.10 -5.82 4.53
CA LYS A 67 -14.65 -5.69 5.88
C LYS A 67 -14.32 -6.90 6.75
N LYS A 68 -14.41 -8.11 6.21
CA LYS A 68 -14.01 -9.34 6.90
C LYS A 68 -12.51 -9.36 7.22
N ALA A 69 -11.69 -8.76 6.37
CA ALA A 69 -10.26 -8.59 6.61
C ALA A 69 -9.92 -7.41 7.55
N GLY A 70 -10.94 -6.72 8.09
CA GLY A 70 -10.81 -5.69 9.11
C GLY A 70 -10.66 -4.26 8.59
N ALA A 71 -10.64 -4.04 7.28
CA ALA A 71 -10.62 -2.69 6.72
C ALA A 71 -12.01 -2.05 6.82
N THR A 72 -12.03 -0.74 7.02
CA THR A 72 -13.26 0.05 7.15
C THR A 72 -13.46 1.04 6.01
N TYR A 73 -12.38 1.43 5.31
CA TYR A 73 -12.44 2.33 4.17
C TYR A 73 -11.23 2.17 3.25
N PHE A 74 -11.41 2.24 1.93
CA PHE A 74 -10.30 2.48 1.00
C PHE A 74 -10.26 3.93 0.53
N GLY A 75 -9.16 4.62 0.82
CA GLY A 75 -8.95 6.01 0.38
C GLY A 75 -8.57 6.15 -1.10
N HIS A 76 -7.99 5.11 -1.70
CA HIS A 76 -7.81 5.00 -3.15
C HIS A 76 -7.48 3.55 -3.51
N ILE A 77 -7.80 3.16 -4.76
CA ILE A 77 -7.37 1.92 -5.41
C ILE A 77 -7.03 2.25 -6.86
N ALA A 78 -5.79 2.64 -7.14
CA ALA A 78 -5.36 3.11 -8.46
C ALA A 78 -4.92 1.96 -9.36
N PHE A 79 -5.20 2.07 -10.66
CA PHE A 79 -4.82 1.05 -11.65
C PHE A 79 -4.21 1.66 -12.91
N ASP A 80 -3.44 0.85 -13.64
CA ASP A 80 -2.86 1.22 -14.93
C ASP A 80 -3.67 0.59 -16.06
N ARG A 81 -4.38 1.40 -16.85
CA ARG A 81 -5.18 0.93 -18.00
C ARG A 81 -4.37 0.21 -19.07
N LYS A 82 -3.09 0.54 -19.27
CA LYS A 82 -2.27 -0.11 -20.31
C LYS A 82 -1.78 -1.48 -19.85
N LYS A 83 -1.39 -1.59 -18.57
CA LYS A 83 -0.92 -2.85 -17.96
C LYS A 83 -2.07 -3.72 -17.44
N GLN A 84 -3.26 -3.14 -17.28
CA GLN A 84 -4.46 -3.80 -16.75
C GLN A 84 -4.27 -4.38 -15.34
N ILE A 85 -3.59 -3.63 -14.46
CA ILE A 85 -3.28 -4.06 -13.08
C ILE A 85 -3.51 -2.97 -12.03
N ILE A 86 -3.80 -3.38 -10.78
CA ILE A 86 -3.76 -2.51 -9.60
C ILE A 86 -2.32 -2.08 -9.31
N THR A 87 -2.10 -0.77 -9.12
CA THR A 87 -0.76 -0.18 -8.95
C THR A 87 -0.52 0.43 -7.59
N SER A 88 -1.57 0.85 -6.88
CA SER A 88 -1.50 1.28 -5.48
C SER A 88 -2.87 1.26 -4.84
N PHE A 89 -2.90 1.22 -3.51
CA PHE A 89 -4.11 1.37 -2.74
C PHE A 89 -3.81 1.86 -1.32
N SER A 90 -4.81 2.40 -0.63
CA SER A 90 -4.74 2.72 0.80
C SER A 90 -5.96 2.18 1.54
N ALA A 91 -5.73 1.35 2.55
CA ALA A 91 -6.77 0.76 3.40
C ALA A 91 -6.71 1.37 4.80
N SER A 92 -7.80 1.97 5.25
CA SER A 92 -8.01 2.38 6.63
C SER A 92 -8.59 1.21 7.42
N PHE A 93 -8.11 1.08 8.66
CA PHE A 93 -8.55 0.11 9.65
C PHE A 93 -9.15 0.81 10.87
N LEU A 94 -9.48 2.10 10.74
CA LEU A 94 -10.02 2.89 11.84
C LEU A 94 -11.34 2.30 12.30
N ASP A 95 -11.40 1.98 13.60
CA ASP A 95 -12.52 1.34 14.29
C ASP A 95 -12.94 0.00 13.67
N GLY A 96 -12.00 -0.67 13.00
CA GLY A 96 -12.12 -2.02 12.48
C GLY A 96 -11.64 -3.08 13.48
N ALA A 97 -11.58 -4.33 13.03
CA ALA A 97 -11.15 -5.45 13.87
C ALA A 97 -9.66 -5.41 14.24
N LEU A 98 -8.84 -4.70 13.46
CA LEU A 98 -7.39 -4.69 13.60
C LEU A 98 -6.84 -3.41 14.27
N ALA A 99 -7.65 -2.36 14.38
CA ALA A 99 -7.26 -1.13 15.04
C ALA A 99 -8.47 -0.26 15.41
N THR A 100 -8.28 0.54 16.44
CA THR A 100 -9.12 1.69 16.79
C THR A 100 -8.28 2.96 16.67
N TYR A 101 -8.92 4.11 16.85
CA TYR A 101 -8.20 5.39 16.96
C TYR A 101 -7.08 5.37 18.00
N GLU A 102 -7.25 4.65 19.12
CA GLU A 102 -6.31 4.60 20.25
C GLU A 102 -5.24 3.49 20.12
N THR A 103 -5.32 2.65 19.08
CA THR A 103 -4.37 1.55 18.92
C THR A 103 -2.98 2.09 18.60
N ASP A 104 -1.99 1.73 19.42
CA ASP A 104 -0.58 2.09 19.23
C ASP A 104 -0.03 1.64 17.86
N LEU A 105 0.91 2.41 17.30
CA LEU A 105 1.50 2.15 15.99
C LEU A 105 2.19 0.77 15.89
N GLU A 106 2.94 0.35 16.91
CA GLU A 106 3.59 -0.96 16.88
C GLU A 106 2.56 -2.08 16.96
N GLN A 107 1.55 -1.94 17.83
CA GLN A 107 0.46 -2.91 17.92
C GLN A 107 -0.30 -3.02 16.60
N PHE A 108 -0.62 -1.88 15.97
CA PHE A 108 -1.28 -1.85 14.67
C PHE A 108 -0.43 -2.53 13.60
N LYS A 109 0.87 -2.23 13.54
CA LYS A 109 1.80 -2.93 12.63
C LYS A 109 1.76 -4.44 12.85
N GLN A 110 1.86 -4.91 14.08
CA GLN A 110 1.84 -6.36 14.35
C GLN A 110 0.53 -7.00 13.89
N ASN A 111 -0.62 -6.33 14.11
CA ASN A 111 -1.91 -6.80 13.62
C ASN A 111 -1.93 -6.90 12.09
N ILE A 112 -1.38 -5.92 11.37
CA ILE A 112 -1.26 -5.96 9.91
C ILE A 112 -0.35 -7.10 9.44
N LEU A 113 0.83 -7.27 10.03
CA LEU A 113 1.78 -8.32 9.64
C LEU A 113 1.19 -9.74 9.83
N GLN A 114 0.32 -9.93 10.81
CA GLN A 114 -0.34 -11.21 11.10
C GLN A 114 -1.52 -11.53 10.17
N HIS A 115 -2.22 -10.51 9.67
CA HIS A 115 -3.48 -10.67 8.92
C HIS A 115 -3.37 -10.32 7.43
N SER A 116 -2.19 -9.87 6.98
CA SER A 116 -1.91 -9.47 5.60
C SER A 116 -0.71 -10.23 5.05
N HIS A 117 -0.64 -10.40 3.73
CA HIS A 117 0.52 -11.02 3.09
C HIS A 117 1.54 -9.95 2.71
N VAL A 118 2.36 -9.57 3.68
CA VAL A 118 3.36 -8.49 3.57
C VAL A 118 4.72 -8.94 4.14
N PRO A 119 5.84 -8.25 3.83
CA PRO A 119 7.14 -8.58 4.37
C PRO A 119 7.13 -8.58 5.90
N GLN A 120 7.68 -9.61 6.53
CA GLN A 120 7.67 -9.76 7.99
C GLN A 120 8.83 -9.01 8.67
N VAL A 121 9.87 -8.63 7.90
CA VAL A 121 11.08 -7.97 8.38
C VAL A 121 11.50 -6.84 7.42
N GLY A 122 12.43 -5.98 7.86
CA GLY A 122 12.97 -4.90 7.03
C GLY A 122 12.24 -3.56 7.13
N TRP A 123 11.26 -3.47 8.05
CA TRP A 123 10.53 -2.23 8.36
C TRP A 123 11.42 -1.22 9.08
N LYS A 124 11.24 0.05 8.74
CA LYS A 124 11.89 1.18 9.40
C LYS A 124 10.84 2.09 10.04
N ALA A 125 11.03 2.43 11.31
CA ALA A 125 10.21 3.45 11.95
C ALA A 125 10.53 4.84 11.37
N GLN A 126 9.50 5.63 11.09
CA GLN A 126 9.62 7.00 10.61
C GLN A 126 8.42 7.81 11.10
N ASN A 127 8.63 8.66 12.11
CA ASN A 127 7.57 9.44 12.76
C ASN A 127 6.41 8.53 13.20
N ASN A 128 5.21 8.79 12.70
CA ASN A 128 3.97 8.09 13.01
C ASN A 128 3.72 6.90 12.06
N ALA A 129 4.78 6.30 11.50
CA ALA A 129 4.68 5.23 10.54
C ALA A 129 5.81 4.21 10.60
N TYR A 130 5.54 3.02 10.07
CA TYR A 130 6.52 2.04 9.64
C TYR A 130 6.56 1.95 8.13
N LEU A 131 7.76 2.09 7.56
CA LEU A 131 8.02 2.04 6.13
C LEU A 131 8.78 0.77 5.76
N TYR A 132 8.27 0.05 4.78
CA TYR A 132 9.02 -0.96 4.03
C TYR A 132 9.22 -0.45 2.60
N SER A 133 10.45 -0.54 2.08
CA SER A 133 10.76 -0.11 0.72
C SER A 133 11.79 -1.04 0.08
N CYS A 134 11.49 -1.46 -1.16
CA CYS A 134 12.40 -2.19 -2.03
C CYS A 134 12.29 -1.65 -3.46
N GLN A 135 13.01 -2.27 -4.41
CA GLN A 135 13.04 -1.82 -5.80
C GLN A 135 11.69 -1.82 -6.53
N ASP A 136 10.73 -2.65 -6.08
CA ASP A 136 9.46 -2.86 -6.78
C ASP A 136 8.24 -2.22 -6.09
N TYR A 137 8.29 -1.99 -4.78
CA TYR A 137 7.17 -1.43 -4.03
C TYR A 137 7.60 -0.75 -2.73
N VAL A 138 6.68 0.06 -2.21
CA VAL A 138 6.71 0.73 -0.91
C VAL A 138 5.43 0.41 -0.16
N ILE A 139 5.54 0.16 1.15
CA ILE A 139 4.41 -0.01 2.05
C ILE A 139 4.61 0.89 3.27
N ASN A 140 3.59 1.68 3.61
CA ASN A 140 3.53 2.47 4.84
C ASN A 140 2.41 1.93 5.73
N ILE A 141 2.72 1.69 7.01
CA ILE A 141 1.73 1.45 8.06
C ILE A 141 1.76 2.68 8.96
N ILE A 142 0.67 3.45 8.98
CA ILE A 142 0.57 4.77 9.60
C ILE A 142 -0.42 4.71 10.76
N GLN A 143 -0.12 5.40 11.86
CA GLN A 143 -1.05 5.71 12.94
C GLN A 143 -0.67 7.06 13.53
N ASP A 144 -1.49 8.08 13.29
CA ASP A 144 -1.17 9.48 13.61
C ASP A 144 -2.12 10.15 14.63
N HIS A 145 -3.02 9.38 15.25
CA HIS A 145 -3.91 9.79 16.36
C HIS A 145 -4.45 11.23 16.24
N GLY A 146 -4.86 11.68 15.05
CA GLY A 146 -5.51 12.98 14.91
C GLY A 146 -4.63 14.21 15.10
N ALA A 147 -3.31 14.07 15.26
CA ALA A 147 -2.45 15.16 15.77
C ALA A 147 -2.29 16.36 14.81
N VAL A 148 -2.74 16.23 13.55
CA VAL A 148 -2.65 17.27 12.51
C VAL A 148 -3.95 17.35 11.71
N LYS A 149 -4.22 18.49 11.06
CA LYS A 149 -5.44 18.75 10.25
C LYS A 149 -5.67 17.76 9.08
N SER A 150 -4.73 16.86 8.82
CA SER A 150 -4.75 15.84 7.77
C SER A 150 -4.58 14.42 8.33
N ALA A 151 -4.95 14.19 9.59
CA ALA A 151 -4.77 12.90 10.22
C ALA A 151 -5.55 11.80 9.50
N VAL A 152 -4.90 10.66 9.29
CA VAL A 152 -5.42 9.54 8.49
C VAL A 152 -5.83 8.37 9.39
N GLY A 153 -5.36 8.33 10.64
CA GLY A 153 -5.57 7.22 11.57
C GLY A 153 -4.83 5.95 11.15
N PRO A 154 -5.23 4.77 11.68
CA PRO A 154 -4.59 3.49 11.36
C PRO A 154 -4.84 3.12 9.89
N THR A 155 -3.82 3.32 9.05
CA THR A 155 -3.92 3.15 7.60
C THR A 155 -2.69 2.43 7.05
N VAL A 156 -2.92 1.53 6.10
CA VAL A 156 -1.88 0.90 5.30
C VAL A 156 -1.93 1.45 3.88
N MET A 157 -0.82 1.98 3.37
CA MET A 157 -0.69 2.43 2.00
C MET A 157 0.33 1.56 1.27
N VAL A 158 -0.03 1.09 0.08
CA VAL A 158 0.80 0.19 -0.73
C VAL A 158 0.97 0.80 -2.13
N PHE A 159 2.21 0.92 -2.58
CA PHE A 159 2.53 1.51 -3.88
C PHE A 159 3.53 0.66 -4.64
N SER A 160 3.24 0.34 -5.89
CA SER A 160 4.19 -0.30 -6.81
C SER A 160 5.06 0.73 -7.54
N LYS A 161 6.14 0.25 -8.15
CA LYS A 161 6.93 0.99 -9.15
C LYS A 161 6.13 1.44 -10.38
N TYR A 162 4.92 0.91 -10.58
CA TYR A 162 4.03 1.30 -11.65
C TYR A 162 3.05 2.42 -11.24
N SER A 163 3.01 2.79 -9.96
CA SER A 163 2.20 3.92 -9.50
C SER A 163 2.70 5.22 -10.11
N HIS A 164 1.77 6.09 -10.51
CA HIS A 164 2.08 7.40 -11.12
C HIS A 164 2.90 8.31 -10.19
N ILE A 165 2.77 8.13 -8.87
CA ILE A 165 3.54 8.86 -7.84
C ILE A 165 4.82 8.16 -7.37
N TRP A 166 5.25 7.06 -8.01
CA TRP A 166 6.44 6.29 -7.57
C TRP A 166 7.68 7.14 -7.30
N LYS A 167 7.99 8.08 -8.21
CA LYS A 167 9.14 8.98 -8.07
C LYS A 167 9.03 9.93 -6.87
N SER A 168 7.82 10.25 -6.45
CA SER A 168 7.58 11.11 -5.28
C SER A 168 7.70 10.31 -3.98
N ILE A 169 7.36 9.01 -4.00
CA ILE A 169 7.41 8.12 -2.84
C ILE A 169 8.85 7.67 -2.50
N GLN A 170 9.73 7.62 -3.51
CA GLN A 170 11.13 7.19 -3.33
C GLN A 170 12.06 8.28 -2.76
N LYS A 171 11.58 9.51 -2.55
CA LYS A 171 12.35 10.63 -2.00
C LYS A 171 12.31 10.61 -0.47
#